data_AF-A0A952TQ43-F1
#
_entry.id   AF-A0A952TQ43-F1
#
_cell.length_a   1.000
_cell.length_b   1.000
_cell.length_c   1.000
_cell.angle_alpha   90.00
_cell.angle_beta   90.00
_cell.angle_gamma   90.00
#
_symmetry.space_group_name_H-M   'P 1'
#
loop_
_entity.id
_entity.type
_entity.pdbx_description
1 polymer ?
#
loop_
_entity_poly.entity_id
_entity_poly.type
_entity_poly.pdbx_seq_one_letter_code
_entity_poly.pdbx_strand_id
1 'polypeptide(L)'
;MSKKEFGKIKSAEFGACGYQEACLGVRLTLGGESWGVRADITGGWDVVRSESAQWTEDDRIKAHGEMCLKLSAILKDAKVNSVSRLVGIPIEAEFDGTKLVNWRVMKEVL
;
A
#
# COMPACT_ATOMS: atom_id res chain seq x y z
N MET A 1 13.47 15.78 11.50
CA MET A 1 12.26 15.85 12.36
C MET A 1 11.14 15.23 11.57
N SER A 2 10.45 14.21 12.08
CA SER A 2 9.30 13.64 11.39
C SER A 2 8.06 14.52 11.59
N LYS A 3 7.28 14.70 10.52
CA LYS A 3 6.04 15.49 10.50
C LYS A 3 4.86 14.55 10.33
N LYS A 4 3.83 14.72 11.16
CA LYS A 4 2.55 14.03 10.99
C LYS A 4 1.58 14.88 10.18
N GLU A 5 0.87 14.23 9.28
CA GLU A 5 -0.09 14.83 8.37
C GLU A 5 -1.38 14.01 8.34
N PHE A 6 -2.52 14.70 8.36
CA PHE A 6 -3.82 14.05 8.26
C PHE A 6 -4.34 14.13 6.83
N GLY A 7 -5.02 13.07 6.41
CA GLY A 7 -5.58 13.00 5.07
C GLY A 7 -6.55 11.85 4.93
N LYS A 8 -6.71 11.40 3.70
CA LYS A 8 -7.50 10.23 3.36
C LYS A 8 -6.87 9.45 2.21
N ILE A 9 -7.32 8.22 2.03
CA ILE A 9 -7.02 7.45 0.82
C ILE A 9 -7.83 8.07 -0.34
N LYS A 10 -7.14 8.61 -1.34
CA LYS A 10 -7.72 9.31 -2.50
C LYS A 10 -8.03 8.33 -3.65
N SER A 11 -7.21 7.30 -3.83
CA SER A 11 -7.45 6.20 -4.77
C SER A 11 -6.92 4.89 -4.19
N ALA A 12 -7.55 3.78 -4.58
CA ALA A 12 -7.19 2.44 -4.15
C ALA A 12 -7.51 1.41 -5.25
N GLU A 13 -6.48 0.75 -5.76
CA GLU A 13 -6.57 -0.21 -6.87
C GLU A 13 -5.76 -1.47 -6.55
N PHE A 14 -6.28 -2.65 -6.91
CA PHE A 14 -5.55 -3.91 -6.84
C PHE A 14 -5.22 -4.39 -8.25
N GLY A 15 -3.97 -4.80 -8.47
CA GLY A 15 -3.50 -5.28 -9.76
C GLY A 15 -2.00 -5.03 -9.94
N ALA A 16 -1.61 -4.81 -11.19
CA ALA A 16 -0.22 -4.56 -11.56
C ALA A 16 0.29 -3.23 -10.95
N CYS A 17 1.43 -3.31 -10.27
CA CYS A 17 2.01 -2.23 -9.48
C CYS A 17 3.53 -2.37 -9.35
N GLY A 18 4.14 -1.57 -8.48
CA GLY A 18 5.59 -1.57 -8.30
C GLY A 18 6.33 -1.05 -9.53
N TYR A 19 7.57 -1.53 -9.69
CA TYR A 19 8.45 -1.08 -10.76
C TYR A 19 7.96 -1.57 -12.12
N GLN A 20 7.65 -0.65 -13.04
CA GLN A 20 7.15 -0.95 -14.39
C GLN A 20 5.97 -1.94 -14.42
N GLU A 21 5.12 -1.89 -13.39
CA GLU A 21 3.94 -2.78 -13.28
C GLU A 21 4.29 -4.27 -13.21
N ALA A 22 5.55 -4.59 -12.85
CA ALA A 22 6.08 -5.95 -12.78
C ALA A 22 5.83 -6.65 -11.44
N CYS A 23 5.05 -6.06 -10.54
CA CYS A 23 4.63 -6.66 -9.27
C CYS A 23 3.10 -6.70 -9.17
N LEU A 24 2.58 -7.66 -8.41
CA LEU A 24 1.17 -7.68 -8.03
C LEU A 24 0.98 -7.00 -6.67
N GLY A 25 -0.06 -6.20 -6.49
CA GLY A 25 -0.32 -5.58 -5.19
C GLY A 25 -1.44 -4.55 -5.19
N VAL A 26 -1.42 -3.68 -4.18
CA VAL A 26 -2.38 -2.59 -4.02
C VAL A 26 -1.68 -1.26 -4.19
N ARG A 27 -2.17 -0.45 -5.13
CA ARG A 27 -1.73 0.92 -5.37
C ARG A 27 -2.67 1.86 -4.61
N LEU A 28 -2.13 2.60 -3.65
CA LEU A 28 -2.87 3.63 -2.92
C LEU A 28 -2.30 5.01 -3.24
N THR A 29 -3.17 6.00 -3.33
CA THR A 29 -2.78 7.41 -3.24
C THR A 29 -3.30 7.97 -1.94
N LEU A 30 -2.41 8.41 -1.05
CA LEU A 30 -2.75 9.10 0.18
C LEU A 30 -2.67 10.60 -0.08
N GLY A 31 -3.56 11.39 0.51
CA GLY A 31 -3.44 12.83 0.39
C GLY A 31 -4.29 13.62 1.36
N GLY A 32 -3.78 14.81 1.70
CA GLY A 32 -4.47 15.84 2.45
C GLY A 32 -4.97 16.95 1.54
N GLU A 33 -4.90 18.19 2.04
CA GLU A 33 -5.27 19.41 1.32
C GLU A 33 -4.15 19.90 0.40
N SER A 34 -2.89 19.86 0.87
CA SER A 34 -1.72 20.39 0.17
C SER A 34 -0.63 19.35 -0.11
N TRP A 35 -0.94 18.06 0.06
CA TRP A 35 0.02 16.97 -0.15
C TRP A 35 -0.66 15.73 -0.74
N GLY A 36 0.13 14.96 -1.49
CA GLY A 36 -0.27 13.68 -2.04
C GLY A 36 0.96 12.80 -2.21
N VAL A 37 0.82 11.51 -1.89
CA VAL A 37 1.91 10.54 -2.02
C VAL A 37 1.35 9.18 -2.42
N ARG A 38 2.10 8.48 -3.25
CA ARG A 38 1.80 7.09 -3.60
C ARG A 38 2.32 6.16 -2.50
N ALA A 39 1.47 5.26 -2.04
CA ALA A 39 1.78 4.28 -1.00
C ALA A 39 1.43 2.89 -1.51
N ASP A 40 2.38 2.27 -2.23
CA ASP A 40 2.17 0.94 -2.78
C ASP A 40 2.35 -0.14 -1.70
N ILE A 41 1.50 -1.15 -1.75
CA ILE A 41 1.62 -2.40 -1.00
C ILE A 41 1.89 -3.48 -2.04
N THR A 42 3.17 -3.66 -2.36
CA THR A 42 3.63 -4.59 -3.38
C THR A 42 3.85 -5.98 -2.79
N GLY A 43 3.37 -7.01 -3.47
CA GLY A 43 3.79 -8.39 -3.27
C GLY A 43 5.02 -8.72 -4.12
N GLY A 44 5.15 -9.99 -4.50
CA GLY A 44 6.21 -10.47 -5.38
C GLY A 44 6.09 -10.01 -6.83
N TRP A 45 7.10 -10.36 -7.62
CA TRP A 45 7.17 -10.08 -9.06
C TRP A 45 6.14 -10.90 -9.85
N ASP A 46 5.31 -10.24 -10.66
CA ASP A 46 4.31 -10.86 -11.54
C ASP A 46 4.84 -10.95 -12.98
N VAL A 47 6.04 -11.51 -13.12
CA VAL A 47 6.69 -11.75 -14.42
C VAL A 47 7.20 -13.17 -14.49
N VAL A 48 7.48 -13.64 -15.71
CA VAL A 48 8.17 -14.92 -15.92
C VAL A 48 9.57 -14.81 -15.31
N ARG A 49 9.89 -15.72 -14.39
CA ARG A 49 11.18 -15.77 -13.72
C ARG A 49 12.29 -16.08 -14.73
N SER A 50 13.30 -15.22 -14.81
CA SER A 50 14.52 -15.49 -15.58
C SER A 50 15.49 -16.37 -14.78
N GLU A 51 16.43 -17.03 -15.47
CA GLU A 51 17.51 -17.78 -14.81
C GLU A 51 18.42 -16.90 -13.94
N SER A 52 18.52 -15.61 -14.27
CA SER A 52 19.28 -14.60 -13.51
C SER A 52 18.52 -13.99 -12.33
N ALA A 53 17.24 -14.34 -12.14
CA ALA A 53 16.42 -13.79 -11.09
C ALA A 53 16.97 -14.14 -9.70
N GLN A 54 17.16 -13.13 -8.86
CA GLN A 54 17.70 -13.26 -7.50
C GLN A 54 16.63 -13.66 -6.46
N TRP A 55 15.51 -14.24 -6.92
CA TRP A 55 14.40 -14.68 -6.08
C TRP A 55 13.93 -16.06 -6.52
N THR A 56 13.42 -16.84 -5.57
CA THR A 56 12.81 -18.15 -5.80
C THR A 56 11.28 -18.02 -5.88
N GLU A 57 10.63 -19.05 -6.42
CA GLU A 57 9.16 -19.10 -6.39
C GLU A 57 8.59 -19.05 -4.97
N ASP A 58 9.28 -19.64 -4.00
CA ASP A 58 8.89 -19.55 -2.59
C ASP A 58 9.00 -18.13 -2.04
N ASP A 59 10.05 -17.37 -2.42
CA ASP A 59 10.17 -15.95 -2.07
C ASP A 59 9.01 -15.13 -2.67
N ARG A 60 8.64 -15.42 -3.92
CA ARG A 60 7.52 -14.77 -4.59
C ARG A 60 6.19 -15.06 -3.89
N ILE A 61 5.91 -16.32 -3.61
CA ILE A 61 4.70 -16.75 -2.89
C ILE A 61 4.65 -16.12 -1.49
N LYS A 62 5.78 -16.11 -0.78
CA LYS A 62 5.90 -15.46 0.53
C LYS A 62 5.58 -13.97 0.45
N ALA A 63 6.15 -13.25 -0.52
CA ALA A 63 5.88 -11.82 -0.71
C ALA A 63 4.41 -11.54 -1.04
N HIS A 64 3.75 -12.38 -1.85
CA HIS A 64 2.30 -12.28 -2.07
C HIS A 64 1.50 -12.55 -0.80
N GLY A 65 1.88 -13.55 0.00
CA GLY A 65 1.25 -13.84 1.29
C GLY A 65 1.35 -12.67 2.27
N GLU A 66 2.54 -12.08 2.40
CA GLU A 66 2.79 -10.91 3.25
C GLU A 66 1.97 -9.69 2.79
N MET A 67 1.89 -9.45 1.48
CA MET A 67 1.03 -8.42 0.90
C MET A 67 -0.44 -8.64 1.25
N CYS A 68 -0.95 -9.87 1.09
CA CYS A 68 -2.33 -10.22 1.43
C CYS A 68 -2.63 -10.05 2.92
N LEU A 69 -1.71 -10.43 3.80
CA LEU A 69 -1.86 -10.24 5.26
C LEU A 69 -1.90 -8.75 5.63
N LYS A 70 -1.03 -7.94 5.03
CA LYS A 70 -1.02 -6.48 5.23
C LYS A 70 -2.30 -5.84 4.71
N LEU A 71 -2.76 -6.22 3.54
CA LEU A 71 -4.05 -5.76 3.00
C LEU A 71 -5.21 -6.17 3.92
N SER A 72 -5.23 -7.41 4.40
CA SER A 72 -6.25 -7.89 5.33
C SER A 72 -6.33 -7.03 6.61
N ALA A 73 -5.17 -6.68 7.17
CA ALA A 73 -5.10 -5.81 8.34
C ALA A 73 -5.66 -4.41 8.04
N ILE A 74 -5.29 -3.81 6.91
CA ILE A 74 -5.79 -2.47 6.51
C ILE A 74 -7.30 -2.48 6.29
N LEU A 75 -7.83 -3.50 5.60
CA LEU A 75 -9.28 -3.63 5.36
C LEU A 75 -10.06 -3.77 6.68
N LYS A 76 -9.55 -4.57 7.63
CA LYS A 76 -10.14 -4.73 8.96
C LYS A 76 -10.10 -3.42 9.75
N ASP A 77 -8.96 -2.73 9.74
CA ASP A 77 -8.78 -1.45 10.42
C ASP A 77 -9.70 -0.36 9.86
N ALA A 78 -9.92 -0.40 8.55
CA ALA A 78 -10.85 0.47 7.84
C ALA A 78 -12.33 0.03 7.92
N LYS A 79 -12.62 -1.13 8.54
CA LYS A 79 -13.96 -1.74 8.61
C LYS A 79 -14.64 -1.91 7.23
N VAL A 80 -13.85 -2.25 6.21
CA VAL A 80 -14.33 -2.52 4.84
C VAL A 80 -13.90 -3.90 4.36
N ASN A 81 -14.52 -4.37 3.27
CA ASN A 81 -14.31 -5.72 2.73
C ASN A 81 -13.74 -5.76 1.31
N SER A 82 -13.37 -4.61 0.73
CA SER A 82 -12.80 -4.53 -0.62
C SER A 82 -11.90 -3.30 -0.75
N VAL A 83 -10.93 -3.38 -1.67
CA VAL A 83 -9.93 -2.34 -1.91
C VAL A 83 -10.56 -1.03 -2.37
N SER A 84 -11.54 -1.07 -3.28
CA SER A 84 -12.22 0.13 -3.77
C SER A 84 -12.93 0.91 -2.65
N ARG A 85 -13.38 0.22 -1.59
CA ARG A 85 -14.02 0.83 -0.42
C ARG A 85 -13.03 1.51 0.54
N LEU A 86 -11.72 1.39 0.30
CA LEU A 86 -10.71 2.16 1.04
C LEU A 86 -10.71 3.64 0.65
N VAL A 87 -11.25 4.00 -0.53
CA VAL A 87 -11.32 5.39 -0.97
C VAL A 87 -12.17 6.21 0.01
N GLY A 88 -11.62 7.32 0.46
CA GLY A 88 -12.23 8.22 1.43
C GLY A 88 -11.89 7.91 2.89
N ILE A 89 -11.31 6.75 3.20
CA ILE A 89 -10.96 6.37 4.58
C ILE A 89 -9.89 7.32 5.12
N PRO A 90 -10.10 7.91 6.32
CA PRO A 90 -9.16 8.84 6.95
C PRO A 90 -7.90 8.13 7.42
N ILE A 91 -6.77 8.81 7.25
CA ILE A 91 -5.43 8.30 7.58
C ILE A 91 -4.58 9.37 8.25
N GLU A 92 -3.63 8.90 9.07
CA GLU A 92 -2.52 9.67 9.61
C GLU A 92 -1.25 9.19 8.91
N ALA A 93 -0.52 10.10 8.26
CA ALA A 93 0.74 9.83 7.58
C ALA A 93 1.90 10.50 8.31
N GLU A 94 3.05 9.84 8.33
CA GLU A 94 4.30 10.34 8.90
C GLU A 94 5.34 10.51 7.81
N PHE A 95 5.92 11.71 7.75
CA PHE A 95 6.90 12.13 6.77
C PHE A 95 8.24 12.46 7.42
N ASP A 96 9.34 12.10 6.78
CA ASP A 96 10.66 12.65 7.04
C ASP A 96 11.06 13.52 5.85
N GLY A 97 10.96 14.85 6.01
CA GLY A 97 10.98 15.79 4.89
C GLY A 97 9.80 15.55 3.94
N THR A 98 10.10 15.19 2.69
CA THR A 98 9.09 14.87 1.66
C THR A 98 8.84 13.36 1.51
N LYS A 99 9.57 12.53 2.25
CA LYS A 99 9.48 11.07 2.15
C LYS A 99 8.42 10.54 3.12
N LEU A 100 7.45 9.78 2.60
CA LEU A 100 6.54 9.01 3.44
C LEU A 100 7.33 7.91 4.15
N VAL A 101 7.26 7.88 5.48
CA VAL A 101 7.93 6.87 6.32
C VAL A 101 6.91 5.85 6.81
N ASN A 102 5.74 6.31 7.23
CA ASN A 102 4.69 5.45 7.75
C ASN A 102 3.31 6.08 7.50
N TRP A 103 2.26 5.27 7.59
CA TRP A 103 0.89 5.76 7.69
C TRP A 103 -0.02 4.70 8.32
N ARG A 104 -1.14 5.14 8.88
CA ARG A 104 -2.16 4.26 9.45
C ARG A 104 -3.56 4.76 9.15
N VAL A 105 -4.52 3.84 9.14
CA VAL A 105 -5.94 4.16 9.18
C VAL A 105 -6.30 4.73 10.56
N MET A 106 -7.06 5.82 10.58
CA MET A 106 -7.56 6.41 11.82
C MET A 106 -8.84 5.69 12.25
N LYS A 107 -8.72 4.75 13.19
CA LYS A 107 -9.84 3.90 13.63
C LYS A 107 -10.83 4.64 14.53
N GLU A 108 -10.38 5.73 15.15
CA GLU A 108 -11.12 6.51 16.13
C GLU A 108 -12.25 7.34 15.50
N VAL A 109 -12.23 7.49 14.17
CA VAL A 109 -13.16 8.31 13.38
C VAL A 109 -14.01 7.48 12.40
N LEU A 110 -13.95 6.15 12.51
CA LEU A 110 -14.67 5.17 11.69
C LEU A 110 -15.75 4.44 12.49
#